data_AF-A0AA41V600-F1
#
_entry.id   AF-A0AA41V600-F1
#
_cell.length_a   1.000
_cell.length_b   1.000
_cell.length_c   1.000
_cell.angle_alpha   90.00
_cell.angle_beta   90.00
_cell.angle_gamma   90.00
#
_symmetry.space_group_name_H-M   'P 1'
#
loop_
_entity.id
_entity.type
_entity.pdbx_description
1 polymer ?
#
loop_
_entity_poly.entity_id
_entity_poly.type
_entity_poly.pdbx_seq_one_letter_code
_entity_poly.pdbx_strand_id
1 'polypeptide(L)'
;MQSESQQRPYKVSFNIGKEKAKGVSKALSECLAKRGKFGDGKQPRNTLVCGDSGNDSELFSVPDVYGVMVSNAMEELLQWHTENGVNNPKIFHATKRCASGIIQAIGHFKLGPNLSPRDGDFPKSSLPNTNPGHEIVKFYLSYERWRRADIASSEQYIPNLKAIFVCPV
;
A
#
# COMPACT_ATOMS: atom_id res chain seq x y z
N MET A 1 -7.78 17.85 3.03
CA MET A 1 -6.45 17.47 2.48
C MET A 1 -5.58 16.98 3.63
N GLN A 2 -4.81 15.91 3.47
CA GLN A 2 -3.93 15.39 4.54
C GLN A 2 -2.95 16.48 5.00
N SER A 3 -2.77 16.67 6.31
CA SER A 3 -1.85 17.70 6.84
C SER A 3 -0.41 17.43 6.37
N GLU A 4 0.37 18.48 6.12
CA GLU A 4 1.77 18.33 5.68
C GLU A 4 2.61 17.48 6.64
N SER A 5 2.37 17.63 7.95
CA SER A 5 3.01 16.83 9.00
C SER A 5 2.76 15.32 8.91
N GLN A 6 1.72 14.90 8.18
CA GLN A 6 1.38 13.50 7.94
C GLN A 6 1.76 13.03 6.53
N GLN A 7 2.14 13.94 5.64
CA GLN A 7 2.63 13.61 4.31
C GLN A 7 4.11 13.17 4.39
N ARG A 8 4.50 12.24 3.53
CA ARG A 8 5.91 11.86 3.43
C ARG A 8 6.71 12.99 2.76
N PRO A 9 7.98 13.20 3.13
CA PRO A 9 8.86 14.11 2.41
C PRO A 9 8.82 13.81 0.91
N TYR A 10 8.75 14.85 0.08
CA TYR A 10 8.68 14.76 -1.39
C TYR A 10 7.40 14.12 -1.96
N LYS A 11 6.36 13.90 -1.15
CA LYS A 11 5.03 13.53 -1.66
C LYS A 11 4.41 14.75 -2.36
N VAL A 12 4.20 14.64 -3.67
CA VAL A 12 3.38 15.60 -4.42
C VAL A 12 1.92 15.19 -4.28
N SER A 13 1.09 16.06 -3.73
CA SER A 13 -0.34 15.84 -3.52
C SER A 13 -1.16 16.82 -4.36
N PHE A 14 -2.14 16.32 -5.10
CA PHE A 14 -3.10 17.15 -5.85
C PHE A 14 -4.48 17.07 -5.20
N ASN A 15 -5.20 18.19 -5.17
CA ASN A 15 -6.58 18.20 -4.69
C ASN A 15 -7.54 17.87 -5.83
N ILE A 16 -8.39 16.85 -5.63
CA ILE A 16 -9.43 16.46 -6.56
C ILE A 16 -10.77 16.92 -5.99
N GLY A 17 -11.51 17.74 -6.74
CA GLY A 17 -12.87 18.13 -6.34
C GLY A 17 -13.84 16.94 -6.42
N LYS A 18 -14.87 16.92 -5.58
CA LYS A 18 -15.86 15.82 -5.48
C LYS A 18 -16.44 15.40 -6.84
N GLU A 19 -16.77 16.35 -7.70
CA GLU A 19 -17.28 16.05 -9.05
C GLU A 19 -16.29 15.28 -9.93
N LYS A 20 -14.98 15.52 -9.77
CA LYS A 20 -13.95 14.76 -10.48
C LYS A 20 -13.72 13.39 -9.84
N ALA A 21 -13.90 13.25 -8.52
CA ALA A 21 -13.81 11.97 -7.83
C ALA A 21 -14.86 10.97 -8.33
N LYS A 22 -16.08 11.43 -8.62
CA LYS A 22 -17.13 10.65 -9.31
C LYS A 22 -16.65 10.03 -10.63
N GLY A 23 -15.89 10.81 -11.41
CA GLY A 23 -15.29 10.35 -12.65
C GLY A 23 -14.35 9.15 -12.44
N VAL A 24 -13.61 9.12 -11.33
CA VAL A 24 -12.70 8.02 -10.98
C VAL A 24 -13.48 6.75 -10.68
N SER A 25 -14.52 6.84 -9.85
CA SER A 25 -15.38 5.69 -9.51
C SER A 25 -16.07 5.11 -10.74
N LYS A 26 -16.56 5.98 -11.64
CA LYS A 26 -17.13 5.56 -12.92
C LYS A 26 -16.10 4.86 -13.80
N ALA A 27 -14.92 5.45 -13.96
CA ALA A 27 -13.84 4.85 -14.75
C ALA A 27 -13.38 3.50 -14.18
N LEU A 28 -13.33 3.37 -12.85
CA LEU A 28 -13.04 2.11 -12.17
C LEU A 28 -14.10 1.05 -12.51
N SER A 29 -15.39 1.38 -12.36
CA SER A 29 -16.49 0.46 -12.70
C SER A 29 -16.45 0.03 -14.16
N GLU A 30 -16.21 0.95 -15.09
CA GLU A 30 -16.06 0.63 -16.51
C GLU A 30 -14.84 -0.25 -16.79
N CYS A 31 -13.70 0.01 -16.13
CA CYS A 31 -12.51 -0.81 -16.25
C CYS A 31 -12.78 -2.24 -15.76
N LEU A 32 -13.48 -2.40 -14.63
CA LEU A 32 -13.85 -3.71 -14.10
C LEU A 32 -14.82 -4.45 -15.02
N ALA A 33 -15.76 -3.75 -15.65
CA ALA A 33 -16.66 -4.32 -16.64
C ALA A 33 -15.90 -4.76 -17.93
N LYS A 34 -15.01 -3.90 -18.44
CA LYS A 34 -14.25 -4.12 -19.70
C LYS A 34 -13.19 -5.20 -19.58
N ARG A 35 -12.50 -5.29 -18.42
CA ARG A 35 -11.46 -6.31 -18.20
C ARG A 35 -12.00 -7.74 -18.19
N GLY A 36 -13.33 -7.90 -18.21
CA GLY A 36 -13.99 -9.18 -18.03
C GLY A 36 -13.82 -9.66 -16.59
N LYS A 37 -14.78 -10.47 -16.13
CA LYS A 37 -14.45 -11.50 -15.13
C LYS A 37 -13.31 -12.28 -15.78
N PHE A 38 -12.14 -12.37 -15.15
CA PHE A 38 -11.05 -13.22 -15.66
C PHE A 38 -11.70 -14.51 -16.16
N GLY A 39 -11.52 -14.78 -17.47
CA GLY A 39 -11.93 -16.02 -18.10
C GLY A 39 -11.52 -17.18 -17.19
N ASP A 40 -12.36 -18.22 -17.14
CA ASP A 40 -12.37 -19.35 -16.20
C ASP A 40 -13.42 -19.26 -15.07
N GLY A 41 -14.38 -18.33 -15.13
CA GLY A 41 -15.43 -18.21 -14.11
C GLY A 41 -14.95 -17.53 -12.81
N LYS A 42 -13.93 -16.66 -12.91
CA LYS A 42 -13.46 -15.85 -11.78
C LYS A 42 -13.79 -14.38 -12.04
N GLN A 43 -14.80 -13.85 -11.33
CA GLN A 43 -14.98 -12.38 -11.16
C GLN A 43 -13.64 -11.71 -10.81
N PRO A 44 -13.45 -10.38 -10.99
CA PRO A 44 -12.29 -9.68 -10.45
C PRO A 44 -12.22 -9.93 -8.93
N ARG A 45 -11.46 -10.95 -8.52
CA ARG A 45 -11.63 -11.56 -7.19
C ARG A 45 -10.85 -10.85 -6.10
N ASN A 46 -10.12 -9.77 -6.42
CA ASN A 46 -9.08 -9.23 -5.56
C ASN A 46 -8.87 -7.70 -5.71
N THR A 47 -9.86 -6.94 -6.20
CA THR A 47 -9.73 -5.47 -6.24
C THR A 47 -9.88 -4.90 -4.84
N LEU A 48 -8.87 -4.18 -4.36
CA LEU A 48 -8.90 -3.46 -3.09
C LEU A 48 -8.88 -1.95 -3.35
N VAL A 49 -9.96 -1.25 -3.01
CA VAL A 49 -10.01 0.22 -2.97
C VAL A 49 -9.57 0.70 -1.59
N CYS A 50 -8.82 1.80 -1.54
CA CYS A 50 -8.25 2.34 -0.31
C CYS A 50 -8.65 3.81 -0.20
N GLY A 51 -9.29 4.21 0.90
CA GLY A 51 -9.76 5.58 1.10
C GLY A 51 -9.34 6.17 2.44
N ASP A 52 -9.10 7.48 2.45
CA ASP A 52 -8.81 8.26 3.64
C ASP A 52 -9.70 9.51 3.77
N SER A 53 -10.51 9.84 2.76
CA SER A 53 -11.36 11.04 2.75
C SER A 53 -12.74 10.78 2.14
N GLY A 54 -13.66 11.73 2.29
CA GLY A 54 -15.03 11.61 1.79
C GLY A 54 -15.09 11.55 0.26
N ASN A 55 -14.06 12.03 -0.43
CA ASN A 55 -13.91 11.88 -1.88
C ASN A 55 -13.77 10.42 -2.32
N ASP A 56 -13.34 9.53 -1.41
CA ASP A 56 -13.13 8.12 -1.70
C ASP A 56 -14.40 7.29 -1.48
N SER A 57 -15.43 7.85 -0.84
CA SER A 57 -16.67 7.14 -0.47
C SER A 57 -17.30 6.38 -1.63
N GLU A 58 -17.36 6.98 -2.82
CA GLU A 58 -17.94 6.34 -3.99
C GLU A 58 -17.15 5.14 -4.52
N LEU A 59 -15.84 5.05 -4.22
CA LEU A 59 -15.04 3.86 -4.58
C LEU A 59 -15.56 2.61 -3.86
N PHE A 60 -16.04 2.77 -2.63
CA PHE A 60 -16.58 1.67 -1.81
C PHE A 60 -17.96 1.20 -2.27
N SER A 61 -18.66 2.02 -3.07
CA SER A 61 -19.95 1.67 -3.68
C SER A 61 -19.81 0.88 -4.98
N VAL A 62 -18.59 0.74 -5.52
CA VAL A 62 -18.35 -0.05 -6.74
C VAL A 62 -18.62 -1.54 -6.44
N PRO A 63 -19.44 -2.24 -7.25
CA PRO A 63 -19.72 -3.65 -7.03
C PRO A 63 -18.46 -4.52 -7.07
N ASP A 64 -18.45 -5.58 -6.26
CA ASP A 64 -17.40 -6.61 -6.25
C ASP A 64 -15.98 -6.14 -5.92
N VAL A 65 -15.82 -5.01 -5.21
CA VAL A 65 -14.54 -4.58 -4.64
C VAL A 65 -14.46 -4.88 -3.14
N TYR A 66 -13.24 -5.09 -2.64
CA TYR A 66 -12.91 -4.93 -1.22
C TYR A 66 -12.53 -3.48 -0.97
N GLY A 67 -12.90 -2.96 0.20
CA GLY A 67 -12.59 -1.60 0.61
C GLY A 67 -11.83 -1.58 1.92
N VAL A 68 -10.81 -0.71 2.00
CA VAL A 68 -10.15 -0.37 3.26
C VAL A 68 -10.24 1.12 3.54
N MET A 69 -10.72 1.45 4.73
CA MET A 69 -10.60 2.78 5.31
C MET A 69 -9.42 2.76 6.28
N VAL A 70 -8.40 3.57 6.02
CA VAL A 70 -7.23 3.62 6.90
C VAL A 70 -7.59 4.29 8.22
N SER A 71 -6.89 3.96 9.31
CA SER A 71 -7.29 4.42 10.65
C SER A 71 -7.15 5.95 10.87
N ASN A 72 -6.54 6.66 9.92
CA ASN A 72 -6.46 8.12 9.90
C ASN A 72 -7.41 8.73 8.87
N ALA A 73 -8.44 7.99 8.45
CA ALA A 73 -9.49 8.50 7.58
C ALA A 73 -10.20 9.70 8.21
N MET A 74 -10.61 10.65 7.38
CA MET A 74 -11.35 11.84 7.78
C MET A 74 -12.77 11.47 8.20
N GLU A 75 -13.33 12.27 9.11
CA GLU A 75 -14.63 12.03 9.74
C GLU A 75 -15.77 11.86 8.72
N GLU A 76 -15.75 12.63 7.64
CA GLU A 76 -16.65 12.52 6.49
C GLU A 76 -16.72 11.10 5.88
N LEU A 77 -15.60 10.38 5.80
CA LEU A 77 -15.58 9.00 5.29
C LEU A 77 -16.08 8.03 6.37
N LEU A 78 -15.74 8.25 7.64
CA LEU A 78 -16.23 7.45 8.76
C LEU A 78 -17.76 7.55 8.94
N GLN A 79 -18.31 8.75 8.73
CA GLN A 79 -19.76 8.99 8.72
C GLN A 79 -20.41 8.21 7.57
N TRP A 80 -19.86 8.31 6.36
CA TRP A 80 -20.34 7.54 5.21
C TRP A 80 -20.35 6.03 5.48
N HIS A 81 -19.31 5.50 6.14
CA HIS A 81 -19.24 4.08 6.49
C HIS A 81 -20.32 3.67 7.49
N THR A 82 -20.60 4.49 8.50
CA THR A 82 -21.67 4.23 9.46
C THR A 82 -23.04 4.16 8.78
N GLU A 83 -23.26 5.00 7.77
CA GLU A 83 -24.53 5.07 7.03
C GLU A 83 -24.67 3.99 5.94
N ASN A 84 -23.59 3.63 5.25
CA ASN A 84 -23.63 2.85 4.01
C ASN A 84 -22.84 1.53 4.06
N GLY A 85 -21.78 1.47 4.88
CA GLY A 85 -20.74 0.44 4.79
C GLY A 85 -20.62 -0.51 5.99
N VAL A 86 -21.20 -0.16 7.14
CA VAL A 86 -20.95 -0.85 8.43
C VAL A 86 -21.32 -2.34 8.41
N ASN A 87 -22.33 -2.72 7.63
CA ASN A 87 -22.79 -4.10 7.50
C ASN A 87 -22.18 -4.83 6.30
N ASN A 88 -21.31 -4.17 5.51
CA ASN A 88 -20.71 -4.76 4.34
C ASN A 88 -19.41 -5.50 4.72
N PRO A 89 -19.37 -6.85 4.65
CA PRO A 89 -18.19 -7.63 5.04
C PRO A 89 -16.99 -7.43 4.10
N LYS A 90 -17.18 -6.76 2.96
CA LYS A 90 -16.09 -6.38 2.04
C LYS A 90 -15.48 -5.03 2.38
N ILE A 91 -15.99 -4.31 3.37
CA ILE A 91 -15.42 -3.03 3.82
C ILE A 91 -14.78 -3.24 5.20
N PHE A 92 -13.51 -2.86 5.31
CA PHE A 92 -12.73 -3.01 6.53
C PHE A 92 -12.20 -1.65 7.00
N HIS A 93 -12.56 -1.28 8.22
CA HIS A 93 -11.93 -0.14 8.89
C HIS A 93 -10.66 -0.62 9.59
N ALA A 94 -9.51 -0.24 9.04
CA ALA A 94 -8.21 -0.64 9.54
C ALA A 94 -7.87 0.02 10.88
N THR A 95 -7.13 -0.69 11.73
CA THR A 95 -6.59 -0.13 12.98
C THR A 95 -5.24 0.57 12.76
N LYS A 96 -4.63 0.39 11.58
CA LYS A 96 -3.35 1.00 11.19
C LYS A 96 -3.57 2.18 10.24
N ARG A 97 -2.67 3.18 10.34
CA ARG A 97 -2.69 4.41 9.54
C ARG A 97 -2.04 4.18 8.17
N CYS A 98 -2.45 4.97 7.18
CA CYS A 98 -1.81 5.07 5.86
C CYS A 98 -1.56 3.70 5.19
N ALA A 99 -0.39 3.51 4.57
CA ALA A 99 0.00 2.27 3.89
C ALA A 99 -0.05 1.03 4.79
N SER A 100 0.17 1.18 6.11
CA SER A 100 0.06 0.06 7.04
C SER A 100 -1.38 -0.43 7.19
N GLY A 101 -2.38 0.46 7.05
CA GLY A 101 -3.79 0.07 6.99
C GLY A 101 -4.13 -0.73 5.72
N ILE A 102 -3.53 -0.36 4.60
CA ILE A 102 -3.66 -1.10 3.33
C ILE A 102 -3.08 -2.51 3.46
N ILE A 103 -1.86 -2.63 4.00
CA ILE A 103 -1.20 -3.93 4.24
C ILE A 103 -2.06 -4.80 5.16
N GLN A 104 -2.58 -4.21 6.26
CA GLN A 104 -3.50 -4.89 7.17
C GLN A 104 -4.74 -5.44 6.45
N ALA A 105 -5.35 -4.67 5.54
CA ALA A 105 -6.51 -5.11 4.78
C ALA A 105 -6.19 -6.21 3.75
N ILE A 106 -5.03 -6.15 3.11
CA ILE A 106 -4.54 -7.21 2.22
C ILE A 106 -4.47 -8.54 2.99
N GLY A 107 -3.96 -8.52 4.22
CA GLY A 107 -3.96 -9.68 5.11
C GLY A 107 -5.36 -10.12 5.54
N HIS A 108 -6.20 -9.17 5.96
CA HIS A 108 -7.57 -9.41 6.41
C HIS A 108 -8.41 -10.14 5.35
N PHE A 109 -8.38 -9.65 4.11
CA PHE A 109 -9.12 -10.22 2.98
C PHE A 109 -8.39 -11.37 2.27
N LYS A 110 -7.21 -11.79 2.75
CA LYS A 110 -6.37 -12.84 2.15
C LYS A 110 -6.04 -12.58 0.67
N LEU A 111 -5.79 -11.32 0.33
CA LEU A 111 -5.47 -10.89 -1.04
C LEU A 111 -3.99 -11.04 -1.38
N GLY A 112 -3.13 -11.20 -0.37
CA GLY A 112 -1.69 -11.29 -0.54
C GLY A 112 -0.94 -11.27 0.80
N PRO A 113 0.39 -11.13 0.78
CA PRO A 113 1.20 -11.05 2.00
C PRO A 113 0.87 -9.79 2.81
N ASN A 114 0.75 -9.96 4.14
CA ASN A 114 0.50 -8.89 5.10
C ASN A 114 1.81 -8.30 5.67
N LEU A 115 2.88 -8.32 4.87
CA LEU A 115 4.20 -7.81 5.23
C LEU A 115 4.67 -6.85 4.15
N SER A 116 5.12 -5.68 4.56
CA SER A 116 5.72 -4.74 3.61
C SER A 116 7.00 -5.36 3.05
N PRO A 117 7.30 -5.20 1.74
CA PRO A 117 8.64 -5.50 1.22
C PRO A 117 9.76 -4.77 1.96
N ARG A 118 9.46 -3.64 2.62
CA ARG A 118 10.39 -2.91 3.50
C ARG A 118 10.68 -3.63 4.81
N ASP A 119 9.75 -4.43 5.30
CA ASP A 119 9.81 -5.10 6.59
C ASP A 119 10.10 -6.61 6.45
N GLY A 120 10.06 -7.16 5.24
CA GLY A 120 10.46 -8.54 4.94
C GLY A 120 11.97 -8.72 4.82
N ASP A 121 12.46 -9.93 5.03
CA ASP A 121 13.88 -10.22 4.82
C ASP A 121 14.29 -10.09 3.36
N PHE A 122 15.48 -9.53 3.13
CA PHE A 122 16.05 -9.52 1.79
C PHE A 122 16.40 -10.95 1.40
N PRO A 123 15.94 -11.45 0.24
CA PRO A 123 16.43 -12.73 -0.25
C PRO A 123 17.96 -12.68 -0.34
N LYS A 124 18.63 -13.72 0.17
CA LYS A 124 20.08 -13.86 0.05
C LYS A 124 20.40 -13.80 -1.45
N SER A 125 21.06 -12.73 -1.88
CA SER A 125 21.39 -12.55 -3.29
C SER A 125 22.42 -13.60 -3.71
N SER A 126 21.97 -14.61 -4.45
CA SER A 126 22.87 -15.38 -5.29
C SER A 126 22.96 -14.67 -6.64
N LEU A 127 24.17 -14.18 -7.00
CA LEU A 127 24.67 -13.86 -8.36
C LEU A 127 24.93 -12.37 -8.72
N PRO A 128 25.90 -12.13 -9.64
CA PRO A 128 26.83 -11.00 -9.63
C PRO A 128 26.42 -9.81 -10.52
N ASN A 129 25.15 -9.71 -10.90
CA ASN A 129 24.66 -8.67 -11.83
C ASN A 129 23.47 -7.90 -11.24
N THR A 130 23.65 -7.39 -10.03
CA THR A 130 22.65 -6.56 -9.35
C THR A 130 22.68 -5.14 -9.92
N ASN A 131 21.54 -4.68 -10.44
CA ASN A 131 21.32 -3.29 -10.81
C ASN A 131 21.78 -2.35 -9.66
N PRO A 132 22.64 -1.35 -9.91
CA PRO A 132 23.12 -0.43 -8.87
C PRO A 132 22.00 0.22 -8.06
N GLY A 133 20.86 0.52 -8.68
CA GLY A 133 19.69 1.05 -8.00
C GLY A 133 19.10 0.09 -6.96
N HIS A 134 19.16 -1.21 -7.21
CA HIS A 134 18.70 -2.24 -6.25
C HIS A 134 19.57 -2.27 -4.99
N GLU A 135 20.90 -2.16 -5.16
CA GLU A 135 21.82 -2.13 -4.03
C GLU A 135 21.72 -0.83 -3.23
N ILE A 136 21.47 0.31 -3.89
CA ILE A 136 21.17 1.58 -3.22
C ILE A 136 19.90 1.47 -2.38
N VAL A 137 18.82 0.89 -2.92
CA VAL A 137 17.56 0.69 -2.18
C VAL A 137 17.79 -0.22 -0.97
N LYS A 138 18.49 -1.35 -1.13
CA LYS A 138 18.88 -2.23 -0.02
C LYS A 138 19.70 -1.49 1.03
N PHE A 139 20.65 -0.65 0.64
CA PHE A 139 21.45 0.15 1.57
C PHE A 139 20.55 1.07 2.42
N TYR A 140 19.67 1.85 1.79
CA TYR A 140 18.79 2.77 2.52
C TYR A 140 17.82 2.04 3.44
N LEU A 141 17.21 0.95 2.99
CA LEU A 141 16.31 0.16 3.83
C LEU A 141 17.01 -0.41 5.06
N SER A 142 18.26 -0.87 4.91
CA SER A 142 19.04 -1.38 6.04
C SER A 142 19.57 -0.28 6.95
N TYR A 143 19.96 0.86 6.39
CA TYR A 143 20.28 2.05 7.19
C TYR A 143 19.09 2.49 8.05
N GLU A 144 17.87 2.47 7.49
CA GLU A 144 16.65 2.77 8.25
C GLU A 144 16.33 1.74 9.33
N ARG A 145 16.59 0.45 9.08
CA ARG A 145 16.50 -0.60 10.12
C ARG A 145 17.53 -0.39 11.22
N TRP A 146 18.77 -0.07 10.85
CA TRP A 146 19.86 0.22 11.79
C TRP A 146 19.51 1.41 12.69
N ARG A 147 19.00 2.50 12.11
CA ARG A 147 18.52 3.68 12.87
C ARG A 147 17.39 3.38 13.85
N ARG A 148 16.62 2.31 13.62
CA ARG A 148 15.53 1.85 14.50
C ARG A 148 15.98 0.76 15.49
N ALA A 149 17.27 0.38 15.49
CA ALA A 149 17.80 -0.77 16.22
C ALA A 149 17.10 -2.11 15.88
N ASP A 150 16.56 -2.22 14.67
CA ASP A 150 15.76 -3.35 14.18
C ASP A 150 16.55 -4.20 13.18
N ILE A 151 17.72 -4.70 13.62
CA ILE A 151 18.58 -5.57 12.79
C ILE A 151 18.85 -6.87 13.55
N ALA A 152 18.13 -7.92 13.16
CA ALA A 152 18.62 -9.28 13.36
C ALA A 152 19.79 -9.51 12.37
N SER A 153 20.93 -10.01 12.86
CA SER A 153 22.09 -10.39 12.02
C SER A 153 22.89 -9.24 11.36
N SER A 154 23.20 -8.16 12.10
CA SER A 154 24.03 -7.04 11.62
C SER A 154 25.41 -7.47 11.10
N GLU A 155 25.93 -8.58 11.64
CA GLU A 155 27.22 -9.17 11.30
C GLU A 155 27.35 -9.60 9.83
N GLN A 156 26.24 -9.96 9.16
CA GLN A 156 26.27 -10.37 7.75
C GLN A 156 26.13 -9.19 6.78
N TYR A 157 25.61 -8.05 7.24
CA TYR A 157 25.22 -6.96 6.34
C TYR A 157 26.36 -5.99 6.02
N ILE A 158 27.14 -5.61 7.04
CA ILE A 158 28.29 -4.71 6.88
C ILE A 158 29.34 -5.27 5.90
N PRO A 159 29.70 -6.56 5.95
CA PRO A 159 30.62 -7.15 4.96
C PRO A 159 30.11 -7.05 3.52
N ASN A 160 28.82 -7.28 3.27
CA ASN A 160 28.23 -7.18 1.94
C ASN A 160 28.29 -5.74 1.40
N LEU A 161 28.00 -4.73 2.23
CA LEU A 161 28.14 -3.33 1.84
C LEU A 161 29.59 -2.96 1.52
N LYS A 162 30.55 -3.45 2.31
CA LYS A 162 31.97 -3.26 2.01
C LYS A 162 32.35 -3.88 0.66
N ALA A 163 31.88 -5.10 0.37
CA ALA A 163 32.17 -5.77 -0.91
C ALA A 163 31.59 -5.05 -2.15
N ILE A 164 30.47 -4.32 -2.00
CA ILE A 164 29.82 -3.61 -3.10
C ILE A 164 30.42 -2.22 -3.33
N PHE A 165 30.73 -1.48 -2.26
CA PHE A 165 31.08 -0.06 -2.34
C PHE A 165 32.57 0.25 -2.12
N VAL A 166 33.37 -0.72 -1.65
CA VAL A 166 34.81 -0.55 -1.49
C VAL A 166 35.49 -1.22 -2.68
N CYS A 167 36.08 -0.42 -3.58
CA CYS A 167 37.01 -0.95 -4.58
C CYS A 167 38.17 -1.65 -3.86
N PRO A 168 38.58 -2.85 -4.29
CA PRO A 168 39.88 -3.37 -3.89
C PRO A 168 40.94 -2.37 -4.38
N VAL A 169 41.73 -1.86 -3.45
CA VAL A 169 42.91 -1.02 -3.74
C VAL A 169 44.04 -1.90 -4.22
#